data_AF-A0A661QTX6-F1
#
_entry.id   AF-A0A661QTX6-F1
#
_cell.length_a   1.000
_cell.length_b   1.000
_cell.length_c   1.000
_cell.angle_alpha   90.00
_cell.angle_beta   90.00
_cell.angle_gamma   90.00
#
_symmetry.space_group_name_H-M   'P 1'
#
loop_
_entity.id
_entity.type
_entity.pdbx_description
1 polymer ?
#
loop_
_entity_poly.entity_id
_entity_poly.type
_entity_poly.pdbx_seq_one_letter_code
_entity_poly.pdbx_strand_id
1 'polypeptide(L)'
;NNLKAIYGPDQAKAMVRIEGQPLLKKLNYNLSNLIVDICQRLLQPNITLNKNETENRIQDAQSKIMPILYQIKAGEMIVREGERVDKIKLIKLTALKEQVVEKDIYMSGTGTAMLTCFLILVVYYLFLKDHKKLKADHNTHMIFLALGLILYLIFTKVVIYIAQSAHPEMAWEIAASSFYMVVPIQAGAMTTCLFLGFDIAVFFTIVLSVMASLAFGGSFQAFIFFFFSSITAAYWIDQRQARKNFIVAGFKLAIFNSILAIALGFYSLSHPDPMLLGKEVIFAFCGGLFAATLTIGFTPLIEIIFNYTTAAKLLEFSNLDQPLIKKLMIEAPGTYNHSVIVATLAEAAASAVSANSLQAKVMGYYHDIGKLDKTMYFIENQADGKNRHDKLSPSMSALILIQHVKKGVELAKKHKLGNEIVQGIIQHHGTSLIKYFYNKSLNSGNENVNQEDFRYPGPKPQTREAGIVMLADVVEAAVRALERPTPSKIQGRVKELINDIFADGQLEECELTLKDLHQIAKSFNNILTSIYHSRIEYTDKTQEKKKEKNGTTKDSDRQSAKNKNPNAPNIAKDRTDLKRLGL
;
A
#
# COMPACT_ATOMS: atom_id res chain seq x y z
N ASN A 1 61.81 -8.62 -28.51
CA ASN A 1 62.64 -7.45 -28.17
C ASN A 1 62.89 -6.54 -29.36
N ASN A 2 61.88 -5.77 -29.79
CA ASN A 2 62.11 -4.67 -30.72
C ASN A 2 61.49 -3.38 -30.17
N LEU A 3 62.05 -2.89 -29.07
CA LEU A 3 61.66 -1.62 -28.44
C LEU A 3 62.04 -0.39 -29.29
N LYS A 4 62.74 -0.58 -30.43
CA LYS A 4 63.12 0.49 -31.36
C LYS A 4 61.93 1.20 -32.03
N ALA A 5 60.73 0.61 -31.98
CA ALA A 5 59.50 1.17 -32.55
C ALA A 5 58.67 2.00 -31.55
N ILE A 6 59.13 2.14 -30.29
CA ILE A 6 58.42 2.88 -29.25
C ILE A 6 59.13 4.22 -29.05
N TYR A 7 58.39 5.31 -29.20
CA TYR A 7 58.87 6.65 -28.92
C TYR A 7 58.48 7.06 -27.51
N GLY A 8 59.42 7.65 -26.77
CA GLY A 8 59.08 8.40 -25.55
C GLY A 8 58.20 9.61 -25.90
N PRO A 9 57.50 10.21 -24.91
CA PRO A 9 56.60 11.35 -25.16
C PRO A 9 57.26 12.52 -25.90
N ASP A 10 58.51 12.85 -25.56
CA ASP A 10 59.24 13.95 -26.22
C ASP A 10 59.77 13.55 -27.61
N GLN A 11 60.13 12.28 -27.79
CA GLN A 11 60.51 11.73 -29.09
C GLN A 11 59.32 11.70 -30.05
N ALA A 12 58.13 11.32 -29.56
CA ALA A 12 56.90 11.32 -30.34
C ALA A 12 56.54 12.73 -30.83
N LYS A 13 56.70 13.75 -29.97
CA LYS A 13 56.52 15.15 -30.35
C LYS A 13 57.51 15.58 -31.43
N ALA A 14 58.78 15.18 -31.33
CA ALA A 14 59.77 15.47 -32.36
C ALA A 14 59.42 14.81 -33.71
N MET A 15 58.94 13.56 -33.67
CA MET A 15 58.52 12.81 -34.86
C MET A 15 57.33 13.44 -35.59
N VAL A 16 56.38 14.09 -34.89
CA VAL A 16 55.27 14.83 -35.53
C VAL A 16 55.79 15.86 -36.54
N ARG A 17 56.91 16.53 -36.22
CA ARG A 17 57.49 17.54 -37.11
C ARG A 17 58.21 16.90 -38.30
N ILE A 18 58.88 15.77 -38.08
CA ILE A 18 59.64 15.04 -39.11
C ILE A 18 58.68 14.39 -40.12
N GLU A 19 57.67 13.66 -39.62
CA GLU A 19 56.66 12.99 -40.45
C GLU A 19 55.70 14.00 -41.12
N GLY A 20 55.41 15.12 -40.46
CA GLY A 20 54.56 16.18 -41.01
C GLY A 20 55.24 17.05 -42.07
N GLN A 21 56.58 17.10 -42.11
CA GLN A 21 57.35 17.96 -43.01
C GLN A 21 57.02 17.79 -44.51
N PRO A 22 56.91 16.56 -45.07
CA PRO A 22 56.52 16.39 -46.47
C PRO A 22 55.07 16.81 -46.74
N LEU A 23 54.16 16.62 -45.77
CA LEU A 23 52.72 16.91 -45.90
C LEU A 23 52.41 18.41 -45.83
N LEU A 24 53.19 19.17 -45.05
CA LEU A 24 52.97 20.60 -44.81
C LEU A 24 53.75 21.51 -45.77
N LYS A 25 54.49 20.93 -46.74
CA LYS A 25 55.42 21.64 -47.63
C LYS A 25 54.80 22.75 -48.49
N LYS A 26 53.49 22.72 -48.73
CA LYS A 26 52.75 23.71 -49.55
C LYS A 26 52.06 24.81 -48.72
N LEU A 27 52.15 24.77 -47.39
CA LEU A 27 51.48 25.72 -46.49
C LEU A 27 52.45 26.82 -46.02
N ASN A 28 51.90 27.98 -45.62
CA ASN A 28 52.68 29.05 -45.00
C ASN A 28 53.32 28.55 -43.69
N TYR A 29 54.56 28.98 -43.42
CA TYR A 29 55.35 28.59 -42.26
C TYR A 29 54.60 28.76 -40.93
N ASN A 30 53.86 29.88 -40.78
CA ASN A 30 53.08 30.14 -39.56
C ASN A 30 51.95 29.13 -39.37
N LEU A 31 51.28 28.74 -40.46
CA LEU A 31 50.20 27.76 -40.42
C LEU A 31 50.74 26.34 -40.19
N SER A 32 51.88 26.01 -40.80
CA SER A 32 52.57 24.73 -40.56
C SER A 32 52.99 24.56 -39.10
N ASN A 33 53.54 25.59 -38.47
CA ASN A 33 53.93 25.54 -37.06
C ASN A 33 52.72 25.42 -36.13
N LEU A 34 51.61 26.11 -36.43
CA LEU A 34 50.38 25.99 -35.66
C LEU A 34 49.82 24.57 -35.72
N ILE A 35 49.81 23.94 -36.91
CA ILE A 35 49.36 22.56 -37.08
C ILE A 35 50.26 21.59 -36.29
N VAL A 36 51.58 21.75 -36.36
CA VAL A 36 52.53 20.91 -35.62
C VAL A 36 52.34 21.07 -34.10
N ASP A 37 52.18 22.29 -33.58
CA ASP A 37 51.96 22.53 -32.15
C ASP A 37 50.65 21.91 -31.67
N ILE A 38 49.56 22.04 -32.45
CA ILE A 38 48.28 21.39 -32.14
C ILE A 38 48.43 19.88 -32.11
N CYS A 39 49.05 19.28 -33.14
CA CYS A 39 49.24 17.83 -33.19
C CYS A 39 50.11 17.32 -32.04
N GLN A 40 51.17 18.04 -31.66
CA GLN A 40 52.03 17.68 -30.52
C GLN A 40 51.28 17.71 -29.18
N ARG A 41 50.31 18.62 -29.01
CA ARG A 41 49.47 18.71 -27.81
C ARG A 41 48.38 17.63 -27.76
N LEU A 42 47.98 17.09 -28.91
CA LEU A 42 46.98 16.04 -29.01
C LEU A 42 47.57 14.62 -28.86
N LEU A 43 48.89 14.48 -28.81
CA LEU A 43 49.54 13.19 -28.57
C LEU A 43 49.20 12.65 -27.18
N GLN A 44 48.66 11.44 -27.13
CA GLN A 44 48.41 10.68 -25.90
C GLN A 44 49.21 9.37 -25.91
N PRO A 45 49.80 8.96 -24.77
CA PRO A 45 50.41 7.64 -24.65
C PRO A 45 49.41 6.54 -24.93
N ASN A 46 49.73 5.64 -25.87
CA ASN A 46 48.89 4.50 -26.24
C ASN A 46 49.42 3.15 -25.71
N ILE A 47 50.52 3.17 -24.96
CA ILE A 47 51.04 2.02 -24.23
C ILE A 47 50.64 2.18 -22.77
N THR A 48 49.88 1.21 -22.26
CA THR A 48 49.41 1.19 -20.88
C THR A 48 49.80 -0.12 -20.21
N LEU A 49 49.91 -0.10 -18.88
CA LEU A 49 50.20 -1.29 -18.10
C LEU A 49 49.05 -2.30 -18.26
N ASN A 50 49.37 -3.52 -18.72
CA ASN A 50 48.41 -4.61 -18.71
C ASN A 50 48.32 -5.21 -17.31
N LYS A 51 47.36 -4.72 -16.51
CA LYS A 51 47.13 -5.19 -15.14
C LYS A 51 46.76 -6.67 -15.08
N ASN A 52 45.86 -7.13 -15.95
CA ASN A 52 45.42 -8.54 -15.98
C ASN A 52 46.59 -9.51 -16.22
N GLU A 53 47.45 -9.22 -17.21
CA GLU A 53 48.62 -10.06 -17.49
C GLU A 53 49.65 -10.02 -16.34
N THR A 54 49.79 -8.87 -15.68
CA THR A 54 50.68 -8.74 -14.52
C THR A 54 50.16 -9.57 -13.33
N GLU A 55 48.87 -9.49 -13.04
CA GLU A 55 48.22 -10.29 -11.98
C GLU A 55 48.29 -11.79 -12.28
N ASN A 56 48.03 -12.21 -13.52
CA ASN A 56 48.16 -13.61 -13.93
C ASN A 56 49.58 -14.14 -13.68
N ARG A 57 50.62 -13.35 -14.02
CA ARG A 57 52.01 -13.75 -13.78
C ARG A 57 52.38 -13.81 -12.30
N ILE A 58 51.79 -12.95 -11.47
CA ILE A 58 51.95 -13.02 -10.01
C ILE A 58 51.34 -14.30 -9.47
N GLN A 59 50.11 -14.64 -9.89
CA GLN A 59 49.44 -15.88 -9.51
C GLN A 59 50.21 -17.12 -9.98
N ASP A 60 50.73 -17.12 -11.20
CA ASP A 60 51.58 -18.19 -11.74
C ASP A 60 52.90 -18.35 -10.99
N ALA A 61 53.46 -17.26 -10.47
CA ALA A 61 54.67 -17.32 -9.64
C ALA A 61 54.35 -17.87 -8.25
N GLN A 62 53.20 -17.49 -7.67
CA GLN A 62 52.75 -17.99 -6.37
C GLN A 62 52.40 -19.48 -6.42
N SER A 63 51.75 -19.95 -7.48
CA SER A 63 51.35 -21.37 -7.63
C SER A 63 52.53 -22.32 -7.78
N LYS A 64 53.70 -21.81 -8.22
CA LYS A 64 54.96 -22.57 -8.31
C LYS A 64 55.66 -22.74 -6.97
N ILE A 65 55.24 -22.03 -5.93
CA ILE A 65 55.77 -22.21 -4.58
C ILE A 65 55.12 -23.46 -3.99
N MET A 66 55.90 -24.53 -3.81
CA MET A 66 55.39 -25.74 -3.17
C MET A 66 54.96 -25.44 -1.72
N PRO A 67 53.73 -25.79 -1.32
CA PRO A 67 53.26 -25.56 0.04
C PRO A 67 54.05 -26.42 1.04
N ILE A 68 54.38 -25.85 2.19
CA ILE A 68 54.95 -26.61 3.32
C ILE A 68 53.81 -27.37 3.98
N LEU A 69 53.65 -28.64 3.62
CA LEU A 69 52.64 -29.53 4.19
C LEU A 69 53.17 -30.16 5.50
N TYR A 70 52.47 -29.95 6.60
CA TYR A 70 52.72 -30.65 7.86
C TYR A 70 51.81 -31.87 7.94
N GLN A 71 52.38 -33.07 7.82
CA GLN A 71 51.62 -34.31 8.00
C GLN A 71 51.46 -34.60 9.50
N ILE A 72 50.23 -34.58 10.00
CA ILE A 72 49.89 -34.96 11.38
C ILE A 72 49.46 -36.43 11.37
N LYS A 73 50.12 -37.29 12.14
CA LYS A 73 49.72 -38.70 12.24
C LYS A 73 48.65 -38.90 13.30
N ALA A 74 47.75 -39.87 13.09
CA ALA A 74 46.80 -40.27 14.11
C ALA A 74 47.54 -40.71 15.39
N GLY A 75 47.17 -40.14 16.54
CA GLY A 75 47.84 -40.36 17.83
C GLY A 75 49.04 -39.44 18.11
N GLU A 76 49.39 -38.53 17.18
CA GLU A 76 50.38 -37.49 17.44
C GLU A 76 49.85 -36.48 18.46
N MET A 77 50.59 -36.27 19.54
CA MET A 77 50.26 -35.28 20.54
C MET A 77 50.60 -33.88 20.03
N ILE A 78 49.59 -33.01 19.87
CA ILE A 78 49.75 -31.66 19.29
C ILE A 78 50.24 -30.63 20.33
N VAL A 79 49.64 -30.62 21.53
CA VAL A 79 50.01 -29.74 22.66
C VAL A 79 49.77 -30.48 23.97
N ARG A 80 50.68 -30.34 24.95
CA ARG A 80 50.47 -30.82 26.33
C ARG A 80 49.84 -29.74 27.21
N GLU A 81 49.12 -30.17 28.24
CA GLU A 81 48.61 -29.26 29.26
C GLU A 81 49.76 -28.49 29.92
N GLY A 82 49.64 -27.16 30.01
CA GLY A 82 50.67 -26.26 30.54
C GLY A 82 51.76 -25.84 29.54
N GLU A 83 51.77 -26.36 28.32
CA GLU A 83 52.77 -26.01 27.31
C GLU A 83 52.43 -24.70 26.59
N ARG A 84 53.44 -23.85 26.37
CA ARG A 84 53.26 -22.59 25.61
C ARG A 84 53.00 -22.90 24.13
N VAL A 85 51.94 -22.30 23.58
CA VAL A 85 51.52 -22.51 22.18
C VAL A 85 52.35 -21.65 21.24
N ASP A 86 53.08 -22.30 20.33
CA ASP A 86 53.80 -21.65 19.22
C ASP A 86 52.91 -21.49 17.99
N LYS A 87 53.31 -20.61 17.05
CA LYS A 87 52.54 -20.35 15.81
C LYS A 87 52.19 -21.62 15.02
N ILE A 88 53.10 -22.59 14.94
CA ILE A 88 52.87 -23.86 14.23
C ILE A 88 51.84 -24.73 14.96
N LYS A 89 51.92 -24.80 16.30
CA LYS A 89 50.95 -25.54 17.13
C LYS A 89 49.56 -24.92 17.02
N LEU A 90 49.48 -23.59 16.95
CA LEU A 90 48.23 -22.87 16.72
C LEU A 90 47.61 -23.24 15.37
N ILE A 91 48.40 -23.29 14.29
CA ILE A 91 47.93 -23.74 12.97
C ILE A 91 47.41 -25.19 13.03
N LYS A 92 48.14 -26.10 13.68
CA LYS A 92 47.71 -27.50 13.85
C LYS A 92 46.40 -27.61 14.66
N LEU A 93 46.24 -26.81 15.71
CA LEU A 93 45.03 -26.77 16.52
C LEU A 93 43.83 -26.19 15.76
N THR A 94 44.03 -25.12 14.98
CA THR A 94 42.98 -24.55 14.12
C THR A 94 42.54 -25.55 13.06
N ALA A 95 43.49 -26.24 12.41
CA ALA A 95 43.18 -27.29 11.45
C ALA A 95 42.42 -28.47 12.09
N LEU A 96 42.76 -28.85 13.33
CA LEU A 96 42.02 -29.87 14.08
C LEU A 96 40.59 -29.40 14.41
N LYS A 97 40.42 -28.13 14.84
CA LYS A 97 39.11 -27.53 15.10
C LYS A 97 38.24 -27.52 13.84
N GLU A 98 38.82 -27.23 12.68
CA GLU A 98 38.12 -27.26 11.39
C GLU A 98 37.67 -28.68 11.01
N GLN A 99 38.51 -29.70 11.23
CA GLN A 99 38.16 -31.11 10.95
C GLN A 99 37.13 -31.71 11.91
N VAL A 100 37.12 -31.30 13.18
CA VAL A 100 36.15 -31.81 14.18
C VAL A 100 34.74 -31.22 13.98
N VAL A 101 34.62 -30.14 13.19
CA VAL A 101 33.35 -29.41 12.96
C VAL A 101 32.88 -29.53 11.50
N GLU A 102 33.10 -30.67 10.84
CA GLU A 102 32.29 -30.98 9.65
C GLU A 102 30.86 -31.34 10.11
N LYS A 103 30.02 -30.31 10.24
CA LYS A 103 28.57 -30.53 10.28
C LYS A 103 28.19 -31.17 8.96
N ASP A 104 27.70 -32.41 9.00
CA ASP A 104 27.10 -33.05 7.84
C ASP A 104 26.03 -32.11 7.27
N ILE A 105 26.30 -31.60 6.08
CA ILE A 105 25.50 -30.58 5.39
C ILE A 105 24.07 -31.10 5.21
N TYR A 106 23.90 -32.40 5.01
CA TYR A 106 22.60 -33.03 4.86
C TYR A 106 21.84 -33.04 6.19
N MET A 107 22.47 -33.49 7.28
CA MET A 107 21.84 -33.51 8.61
C MET A 107 21.54 -32.12 9.16
N SER A 108 22.45 -31.15 8.94
CA SER A 108 22.21 -29.76 9.31
C SER A 108 21.08 -29.15 8.47
N GLY A 109 21.05 -29.43 7.17
CA GLY A 109 20.00 -28.97 6.26
C GLY A 109 18.62 -29.52 6.63
N THR A 110 18.53 -30.82 6.91
CA THR A 110 17.27 -31.45 7.35
C THR A 110 16.80 -30.91 8.69
N GLY A 111 17.72 -30.70 9.65
CA GLY A 111 17.40 -30.09 10.94
C GLY A 111 16.83 -28.67 10.80
N THR A 112 17.45 -27.82 9.97
CA THR A 112 16.94 -26.47 9.68
C THR A 112 15.58 -26.50 8.98
N ALA A 113 15.37 -27.41 8.03
CA ALA A 113 14.08 -27.57 7.35
C ALA A 113 12.96 -28.03 8.30
N MET A 114 13.24 -28.99 9.19
CA MET A 114 12.28 -29.46 10.20
C MET A 114 11.91 -28.34 11.18
N LEU A 115 12.90 -27.59 11.67
CA LEU A 115 12.65 -26.48 12.61
C LEU A 115 11.83 -25.38 11.94
N THR A 116 12.12 -25.07 10.67
CA THR A 116 11.35 -24.09 9.89
C THR A 116 9.92 -24.56 9.66
N CYS A 117 9.73 -25.83 9.30
CA CYS A 117 8.41 -26.43 9.12
C CYS A 117 7.59 -26.39 10.41
N PHE A 118 8.21 -26.74 11.54
CA PHE A 118 7.57 -26.68 12.85
C PHE A 118 7.15 -25.25 13.22
N LEU A 119 8.02 -24.26 13.00
CA LEU A 119 7.71 -22.85 13.24
C LEU A 119 6.52 -22.37 12.41
N ILE A 120 6.50 -22.69 11.11
CA ILE A 120 5.38 -22.35 10.21
C ILE A 120 4.09 -23.02 10.68
N LEU A 121 4.16 -24.29 11.09
CA LEU A 121 3.00 -25.05 11.56
C LEU A 121 2.42 -24.43 12.83
N VAL A 122 3.27 -24.10 13.81
CA VAL A 122 2.85 -23.43 15.05
C VAL A 122 2.18 -22.08 14.75
N VAL A 123 2.81 -21.25 13.89
CA VAL A 123 2.23 -19.95 13.50
C VAL A 123 0.90 -20.13 12.77
N TYR A 124 0.81 -21.11 11.88
CA TYR A 124 -0.41 -21.38 11.13
C TYR A 124 -1.57 -21.79 12.04
N TYR A 125 -1.38 -22.79 12.90
CA TYR A 125 -2.46 -23.32 13.75
C TYR A 125 -2.89 -22.38 14.86
N LEU A 126 -1.95 -21.61 15.45
CA LEU A 126 -2.27 -20.72 16.56
C LEU A 126 -2.82 -19.36 16.10
N PHE A 127 -2.39 -18.86 14.94
CA PHE A 127 -2.62 -17.45 14.59
C PHE A 127 -3.24 -17.21 13.21
N LEU A 128 -2.99 -18.07 12.21
CA LEU A 128 -3.47 -17.82 10.83
C LEU A 128 -4.74 -18.58 10.46
N LYS A 129 -4.94 -19.80 10.96
CA LYS A 129 -6.02 -20.70 10.56
C LYS A 129 -7.42 -20.07 10.70
N ASP A 130 -7.69 -19.42 11.82
CA ASP A 130 -9.01 -18.88 12.15
C ASP A 130 -9.08 -17.34 12.07
N HIS A 131 -8.04 -16.70 11.51
CA HIS A 131 -7.94 -15.25 11.47
C HIS A 131 -9.00 -14.64 10.53
N LYS A 132 -9.87 -13.77 11.06
CA LYS A 132 -11.01 -13.17 10.32
C LYS A 132 -10.63 -12.60 8.96
N LYS A 133 -9.55 -11.80 8.89
CA LYS A 133 -9.06 -11.18 7.65
C LYS A 133 -8.63 -12.19 6.57
N LEU A 134 -8.27 -13.42 6.95
CA LEU A 134 -7.81 -14.44 6.02
C LEU A 134 -8.95 -15.31 5.49
N LYS A 135 -10.12 -15.35 6.15
CA LYS A 135 -11.19 -16.31 5.81
C LYS A 135 -11.75 -16.16 4.40
N ALA A 136 -11.90 -14.93 3.91
CA ALA A 136 -12.53 -14.66 2.61
C ALA A 136 -11.70 -15.23 1.44
N ASP A 137 -10.39 -15.01 1.45
CA ASP A 137 -9.46 -15.41 0.38
C ASP A 137 -8.24 -16.18 0.92
N HIS A 138 -8.51 -17.15 1.82
CA HIS A 138 -7.48 -17.85 2.60
C HIS A 138 -6.34 -18.40 1.75
N ASN A 139 -6.66 -19.08 0.65
CA ASN A 139 -5.64 -19.67 -0.24
C ASN A 139 -4.75 -18.60 -0.88
N THR A 140 -5.33 -17.49 -1.35
CA THR A 140 -4.61 -16.39 -1.98
C THR A 140 -3.62 -15.76 -0.99
N HIS A 141 -4.06 -15.51 0.24
CA HIS A 141 -3.22 -14.95 1.28
C HIS A 141 -2.12 -15.90 1.73
N MET A 142 -2.40 -17.20 1.84
CA MET A 142 -1.39 -18.21 2.17
C MET A 142 -0.35 -18.36 1.06
N ILE A 143 -0.76 -18.33 -0.21
CA ILE A 143 0.16 -18.30 -1.36
C ILE A 143 1.02 -17.04 -1.33
N PHE A 144 0.44 -15.89 -1.01
CA PHE A 144 1.18 -14.63 -0.87
C PHE A 144 2.27 -14.71 0.21
N LEU A 145 1.93 -15.20 1.41
CA LEU A 145 2.89 -15.38 2.50
C LEU A 145 3.98 -16.40 2.16
N ALA A 146 3.61 -17.53 1.56
CA ALA A 146 4.55 -18.58 1.16
C ALA A 146 5.51 -18.09 0.06
N LEU A 147 4.99 -17.40 -0.97
CA LEU A 147 5.81 -16.82 -2.03
C LEU A 147 6.73 -15.75 -1.46
N GLY A 148 6.24 -14.88 -0.58
CA GLY A 148 7.04 -13.88 0.12
C GLY A 148 8.20 -14.52 0.90
N LEU A 149 7.94 -15.63 1.59
CA LEU A 149 8.95 -16.38 2.33
C LEU A 149 10.02 -17.01 1.41
N ILE A 150 9.60 -17.60 0.29
CA ILE A 150 10.51 -18.20 -0.69
C ILE A 150 11.38 -17.13 -1.34
N LEU A 151 10.77 -16.02 -1.78
CA LEU A 151 11.50 -14.89 -2.37
C LEU A 151 12.51 -14.30 -1.38
N TYR A 152 12.10 -14.19 -0.11
CA TYR A 152 12.98 -13.79 0.97
C TYR A 152 14.20 -14.72 1.10
N LEU A 153 13.99 -16.04 1.17
CA LEU A 153 15.07 -17.02 1.28
C LEU A 153 16.04 -16.95 0.09
N ILE A 154 15.50 -16.85 -1.13
CA ILE A 154 16.30 -16.70 -2.35
C ILE A 154 17.12 -15.40 -2.26
N PHE A 155 16.49 -14.29 -1.88
CA PHE A 155 17.14 -13.00 -1.75
C PHE A 155 18.28 -13.04 -0.72
N THR A 156 18.04 -13.60 0.46
CA THR A 156 19.07 -13.75 1.51
C THR A 156 20.23 -14.62 1.02
N LYS A 157 19.97 -15.73 0.31
CA LYS A 157 21.04 -16.54 -0.29
C LYS A 157 21.85 -15.78 -1.32
N VAL A 158 21.20 -15.00 -2.19
CA VAL A 158 21.90 -14.15 -3.17
C VAL A 158 22.78 -13.12 -2.49
N VAL A 159 22.30 -12.46 -1.42
CA VAL A 159 23.11 -11.50 -0.68
C VAL A 159 24.31 -12.18 0.01
N ILE A 160 24.10 -13.33 0.65
CA ILE A 160 25.19 -14.10 1.26
C ILE A 160 26.23 -14.48 0.19
N TYR A 161 25.79 -14.95 -0.98
CA TYR A 161 26.67 -15.29 -2.09
C TYR A 161 27.49 -14.09 -2.60
N ILE A 162 26.86 -12.92 -2.75
CA ILE A 162 27.54 -11.68 -3.15
C ILE A 162 28.56 -11.26 -2.10
N ALA A 163 28.19 -11.30 -0.81
CA ALA A 163 29.08 -10.96 0.29
C ALA A 163 30.30 -11.89 0.36
N GLN A 164 30.12 -13.20 0.13
CA GLN A 164 31.21 -14.17 0.06
C GLN A 164 32.11 -13.94 -1.16
N SER A 165 31.53 -13.62 -2.31
CA SER A 165 32.28 -13.39 -3.56
C SER A 165 33.12 -12.10 -3.53
N ALA A 166 32.71 -11.09 -2.74
CA ALA A 166 33.44 -9.83 -2.61
C ALA A 166 34.72 -9.95 -1.76
N HIS A 167 34.83 -10.95 -0.89
CA HIS A 167 35.98 -11.16 0.00
C HIS A 167 36.39 -12.64 0.11
N PRO A 168 37.04 -13.22 -0.93
CA PRO A 168 37.38 -14.65 -0.98
C PRO A 168 38.34 -15.13 0.13
N GLU A 169 39.20 -14.25 0.67
CA GLU A 169 40.23 -14.62 1.66
C GLU A 169 39.73 -14.72 3.10
N MET A 170 38.44 -14.48 3.35
CA MET A 170 37.89 -14.36 4.70
C MET A 170 36.63 -15.23 4.84
N ALA A 171 36.74 -16.47 4.37
CA ALA A 171 35.60 -17.31 4.03
C ALA A 171 34.67 -17.69 5.21
N TRP A 172 35.05 -17.54 6.49
CA TRP A 172 34.11 -17.88 7.57
C TRP A 172 34.11 -17.07 8.87
N GLU A 173 35.05 -16.15 9.13
CA GLU A 173 35.09 -15.54 10.48
C GLU A 173 34.93 -14.01 10.57
N ILE A 174 35.19 -13.19 9.53
CA ILE A 174 35.24 -11.71 9.73
C ILE A 174 34.47 -10.86 8.69
N ALA A 175 33.96 -11.42 7.58
CA ALA A 175 33.17 -10.66 6.59
C ALA A 175 31.63 -10.73 6.79
N ALA A 176 31.13 -11.55 7.71
CA ALA A 176 29.70 -11.86 7.86
C ALA A 176 28.94 -11.00 8.90
N SER A 177 29.64 -10.32 9.82
CA SER A 177 28.99 -9.67 10.98
C SER A 177 28.28 -8.36 10.67
N SER A 178 28.67 -7.61 9.64
CA SER A 178 28.08 -6.30 9.35
C SER A 178 27.19 -6.27 8.11
N PHE A 179 27.36 -7.24 7.19
CA PHE A 179 26.61 -7.28 5.92
C PHE A 179 25.15 -7.67 6.08
N TYR A 180 24.77 -8.40 7.15
CA TYR A 180 23.37 -8.76 7.34
C TYR A 180 22.48 -7.52 7.53
N MET A 181 23.02 -6.41 8.07
CA MET A 181 22.25 -5.20 8.37
C MET A 181 21.73 -4.47 7.13
N VAL A 182 22.36 -4.68 5.95
CA VAL A 182 21.89 -4.11 4.69
C VAL A 182 20.74 -4.92 4.06
N VAL A 183 20.53 -6.16 4.51
CA VAL A 183 19.50 -7.03 3.94
C VAL A 183 18.13 -6.46 4.27
N PRO A 184 17.31 -6.13 3.26
CA PRO A 184 16.02 -5.47 3.42
C PRO A 184 14.91 -6.46 3.82
N ILE A 185 15.14 -7.30 4.84
CA ILE A 185 14.17 -8.28 5.34
C ILE A 185 12.87 -7.60 5.78
N GLN A 186 13.01 -6.37 6.29
CA GLN A 186 11.91 -5.53 6.72
C GLN A 186 10.90 -5.27 5.59
N ALA A 187 11.33 -5.33 4.32
CA ALA A 187 10.42 -5.18 3.19
C ALA A 187 9.34 -6.28 3.18
N GLY A 188 9.67 -7.50 3.60
CA GLY A 188 8.70 -8.60 3.72
C GLY A 188 7.63 -8.30 4.77
N ALA A 189 8.03 -7.76 5.93
CA ALA A 189 7.12 -7.36 6.99
C ALA A 189 6.26 -6.14 6.59
N MET A 190 6.87 -5.12 5.97
CA MET A 190 6.16 -3.93 5.47
C MET A 190 5.12 -4.31 4.41
N THR A 191 5.48 -5.16 3.45
CA THR A 191 4.59 -5.62 2.39
C THR A 191 3.44 -6.46 2.96
N THR A 192 3.73 -7.36 3.91
CA THR A 192 2.70 -8.13 4.59
C THR A 192 1.75 -7.23 5.36
N CYS A 193 2.27 -6.22 6.06
CA CYS A 193 1.46 -5.26 6.80
C CYS A 193 0.55 -4.44 5.87
N LEU A 194 1.07 -4.03 4.72
CA LEU A 194 0.32 -3.23 3.74
C LEU A 194 -0.93 -3.96 3.21
N PHE A 195 -0.84 -5.27 2.99
CA PHE A 195 -1.91 -6.04 2.35
C PHE A 195 -2.76 -6.87 3.33
N LEU A 196 -2.15 -7.40 4.40
CA LEU A 196 -2.81 -8.31 5.34
C LEU A 196 -3.02 -7.67 6.72
N GLY A 197 -2.44 -6.49 6.96
CA GLY A 197 -2.54 -5.75 8.21
C GLY A 197 -1.42 -6.09 9.20
N PHE A 198 -1.31 -5.25 10.23
CA PHE A 198 -0.25 -5.33 11.24
C PHE A 198 -0.21 -6.67 11.99
N ASP A 199 -1.37 -7.19 12.41
CA ASP A 199 -1.49 -8.42 13.20
C ASP A 199 -0.78 -9.61 12.52
N ILE A 200 -1.01 -9.77 11.21
CA ILE A 200 -0.43 -10.87 10.40
C ILE A 200 1.05 -10.60 10.13
N ALA A 201 1.42 -9.35 9.91
CA ALA A 201 2.81 -8.96 9.69
C ALA A 201 3.72 -9.23 10.90
N VAL A 202 3.21 -9.12 12.12
CA VAL A 202 3.95 -9.46 13.34
C VAL A 202 4.32 -10.94 13.35
N PHE A 203 3.37 -11.84 13.07
CA PHE A 203 3.64 -13.28 13.02
C PHE A 203 4.59 -13.64 11.89
N PHE A 204 4.42 -13.03 10.71
CA PHE A 204 5.33 -13.23 9.59
C PHE A 204 6.75 -12.73 9.91
N THR A 205 6.87 -11.62 10.64
CA THR A 205 8.16 -11.09 11.11
C THR A 205 8.88 -12.08 12.01
N ILE A 206 8.19 -12.76 12.92
CA ILE A 206 8.81 -13.79 13.78
C ILE A 206 9.44 -14.89 12.91
N VAL A 207 8.71 -15.39 11.92
CA VAL A 207 9.21 -16.42 11.00
C VAL A 207 10.42 -15.93 10.21
N LEU A 208 10.31 -14.73 9.61
CA LEU A 208 11.41 -14.12 8.85
C LEU A 208 12.66 -13.92 9.70
N SER A 209 12.54 -13.41 10.93
CA SER A 209 13.69 -13.12 11.79
C SER A 209 14.39 -14.38 12.29
N VAL A 210 13.64 -15.46 12.61
CA VAL A 210 14.24 -16.75 12.95
C VAL A 210 14.98 -17.32 11.74
N MET A 211 14.37 -17.29 10.56
CA MET A 211 14.99 -17.79 9.34
C MET A 211 16.23 -16.97 8.93
N ALA A 212 16.19 -15.66 9.13
CA ALA A 212 17.34 -14.78 8.95
C ALA A 212 18.49 -15.16 9.88
N SER A 213 18.20 -15.33 11.17
CA SER A 213 19.20 -15.74 12.15
C SER A 213 19.85 -17.07 11.78
N LEU A 214 19.06 -18.07 11.37
CA LEU A 214 19.55 -19.36 10.91
C LEU A 214 20.41 -19.24 9.65
N ALA A 215 20.04 -18.37 8.70
CA ALA A 215 20.83 -18.10 7.49
C ALA A 215 22.18 -17.44 7.81
N PHE A 216 22.25 -16.63 8.88
CA PHE A 216 23.47 -16.00 9.39
C PHE A 216 24.10 -16.77 10.55
N GLY A 217 24.18 -18.11 10.44
CA GLY A 217 24.92 -18.96 11.36
C GLY A 217 24.31 -19.10 12.76
N GLY A 218 23.04 -18.77 12.95
CA GLY A 218 22.36 -18.79 14.25
C GLY A 218 22.65 -17.57 15.13
N SER A 219 23.07 -16.45 14.54
CA SER A 219 23.39 -15.23 15.29
C SER A 219 22.16 -14.66 15.99
N PHE A 220 22.22 -14.56 17.32
CA PHE A 220 21.19 -13.92 18.13
C PHE A 220 21.09 -12.41 17.87
N GLN A 221 22.20 -11.75 17.52
CA GLN A 221 22.23 -10.33 17.16
C GLN A 221 21.47 -10.08 15.85
N ALA A 222 21.62 -10.97 14.87
CA ALA A 222 20.86 -10.92 13.63
C ALA A 222 19.35 -11.08 13.89
N PHE A 223 18.97 -12.03 14.77
CA PHE A 223 17.57 -12.19 15.19
C PHE A 223 17.01 -10.88 15.78
N ILE A 224 17.68 -10.29 16.77
CA ILE A 224 17.26 -9.04 17.41
C ILE A 224 17.11 -7.93 16.37
N PHE A 225 18.13 -7.75 15.53
CA PHE A 225 18.12 -6.70 14.50
C PHE A 225 16.90 -6.85 13.59
N PHE A 226 16.72 -8.02 12.97
CA PHE A 226 15.62 -8.21 12.01
C PHE A 226 14.25 -8.20 12.68
N PHE A 227 14.12 -8.70 13.91
CA PHE A 227 12.86 -8.69 14.64
C PHE A 227 12.40 -7.27 14.96
N PHE A 228 13.22 -6.48 15.65
CA PHE A 228 12.84 -5.10 16.01
C PHE A 228 12.74 -4.19 14.79
N SER A 229 13.63 -4.35 13.82
CA SER A 229 13.59 -3.57 12.58
C SER A 229 12.33 -3.86 11.75
N SER A 230 11.95 -5.14 11.60
CA SER A 230 10.79 -5.52 10.79
C SER A 230 9.46 -5.18 11.47
N ILE A 231 9.34 -5.33 12.80
CA ILE A 231 8.10 -4.99 13.52
C ILE A 231 7.86 -3.47 13.54
N THR A 232 8.91 -2.67 13.73
CA THR A 232 8.81 -1.20 13.67
C THR A 232 8.51 -0.71 12.25
N ALA A 233 9.09 -1.35 11.23
CA ALA A 233 8.78 -1.09 9.84
C ALA A 233 7.29 -1.37 9.52
N ALA A 234 6.76 -2.51 9.97
CA ALA A 234 5.34 -2.83 9.82
C ALA A 234 4.44 -1.79 10.52
N TYR A 235 4.77 -1.43 11.76
CA TYR A 235 3.99 -0.46 12.54
C TYR A 235 3.90 0.92 11.88
N TRP A 236 4.99 1.43 11.33
CA TRP A 236 4.97 2.75 10.68
C TRP A 236 4.26 2.76 9.33
N ILE A 237 4.15 1.61 8.65
CA ILE A 237 3.32 1.46 7.45
C ILE A 237 1.84 1.38 7.80
N ASP A 238 1.47 0.62 8.85
CA ASP A 238 0.08 0.49 9.30
C ASP A 238 -0.59 1.85 9.58
N GLN A 239 0.15 2.75 10.24
CA GLN A 239 -0.36 4.08 10.58
C GLN A 239 -0.57 5.01 9.39
N ARG A 240 -0.07 4.69 8.18
CA ARG A 240 0.04 5.67 7.10
C ARG A 240 -0.21 5.06 5.71
N GLN A 241 -1.43 5.23 5.22
CA GLN A 241 -1.87 4.60 3.97
C GLN A 241 -1.55 5.39 2.67
N ALA A 242 -0.96 6.59 2.73
CA ALA A 242 -0.67 7.41 1.54
C ALA A 242 0.78 7.24 1.02
N ARG A 243 0.99 7.27 -0.31
CA ARG A 243 2.31 7.07 -0.97
C ARG A 243 3.43 7.95 -0.42
N LYS A 244 3.18 9.25 -0.17
CA LYS A 244 4.19 10.17 0.39
C LYS A 244 4.69 9.74 1.77
N ASN A 245 3.91 8.93 2.49
CA ASN A 245 4.26 8.49 3.82
C ASN A 245 5.20 7.28 3.84
N PHE A 246 5.36 6.55 2.74
CA PHE A 246 6.30 5.42 2.68
C PHE A 246 7.76 5.90 2.70
N ILE A 247 8.06 7.03 2.05
CA ILE A 247 9.40 7.63 2.09
C ILE A 247 9.73 8.06 3.53
N VAL A 248 8.77 8.67 4.22
CA VAL A 248 8.92 9.05 5.63
C VAL A 248 9.10 7.82 6.53
N ALA A 249 8.33 6.75 6.30
CA ALA A 249 8.46 5.50 7.02
C ALA A 249 9.85 4.86 6.79
N GLY A 250 10.35 4.85 5.56
CA GLY A 250 11.68 4.37 5.22
C GLY A 250 12.80 5.16 5.87
N PHE A 251 12.68 6.50 5.93
CA PHE A 251 13.65 7.33 6.62
C PHE A 251 13.65 7.12 8.14
N LYS A 252 12.46 6.98 8.76
CA LYS A 252 12.34 6.60 10.17
C LYS A 252 12.96 5.24 10.47
N LEU A 253 12.74 4.27 9.58
CA LEU A 253 13.35 2.94 9.66
C LEU A 253 14.86 2.99 9.53
N ALA A 254 15.40 3.80 8.63
CA ALA A 254 16.84 3.99 8.48
C ALA A 254 17.48 4.52 9.78
N ILE A 255 16.88 5.55 10.40
CA ILE A 255 17.36 6.10 11.69
C ILE A 255 17.25 5.04 12.79
N PHE A 256 16.12 4.34 12.89
CA PHE A 256 15.92 3.30 13.90
C PHE A 256 16.95 2.18 13.77
N ASN A 257 17.20 1.72 12.55
CA ASN A 257 18.19 0.70 12.26
C ASN A 257 19.60 1.16 12.63
N SER A 258 19.96 2.42 12.37
CA SER A 258 21.23 3.00 12.82
C SER A 258 21.37 2.98 14.35
N ILE A 259 20.33 3.38 15.08
CA ILE A 259 20.34 3.34 16.56
C ILE A 259 20.45 1.90 17.06
N LEU A 260 19.71 0.98 16.45
CA LEU A 260 19.73 -0.43 16.80
C LEU A 260 21.10 -1.07 16.52
N ALA A 261 21.76 -0.69 15.41
CA ALA A 261 23.12 -1.11 15.10
C ALA A 261 24.13 -0.60 16.14
N ILE A 262 24.00 0.66 16.59
CA ILE A 262 24.84 1.20 17.68
C ILE A 262 24.65 0.40 18.97
N ALA A 263 23.39 0.12 19.34
CA ALA A 263 23.07 -0.65 20.54
C ALA A 263 23.64 -2.08 20.49
N LEU A 264 23.51 -2.75 19.33
CA LEU A 264 24.07 -4.09 19.12
C LEU A 264 25.60 -4.08 19.11
N GLY A 265 26.22 -3.06 18.51
CA GLY A 265 27.67 -2.86 18.51
C GLY A 265 28.24 -2.70 19.93
N PHE A 266 27.57 -1.89 20.77
CA PHE A 266 27.94 -1.77 22.19
C PHE A 266 27.67 -3.04 23.00
N TYR A 267 26.63 -3.79 22.66
CA TYR A 267 26.35 -5.08 23.29
C TYR A 267 27.41 -6.14 22.95
N SER A 268 27.92 -6.13 21.72
CA SER A 268 28.83 -7.18 21.20
C SER A 268 30.28 -7.02 21.63
N LEU A 269 30.74 -5.84 22.07
CA LEU A 269 32.16 -5.54 22.25
C LEU A 269 32.47 -4.88 23.60
N SER A 270 33.56 -5.33 24.23
CA SER A 270 34.18 -4.62 25.37
C SER A 270 34.93 -3.35 24.94
N HIS A 271 35.32 -3.23 23.66
CA HIS A 271 35.88 -2.02 23.01
C HIS A 271 35.46 -2.00 21.52
N PRO A 272 34.44 -1.22 21.12
CA PRO A 272 34.01 -1.17 19.73
C PRO A 272 35.06 -0.44 18.86
N ASP A 273 35.51 -1.06 17.77
CA ASP A 273 36.27 -0.37 16.73
C ASP A 273 35.36 0.70 16.09
N PRO A 274 35.66 2.00 16.21
CA PRO A 274 34.83 3.06 15.66
C PRO A 274 34.63 2.95 14.15
N MET A 275 35.61 2.38 13.42
CA MET A 275 35.53 2.21 11.98
C MET A 275 34.52 1.11 11.61
N LEU A 276 34.51 -0.01 12.35
CA LEU A 276 33.56 -1.10 12.14
C LEU A 276 32.13 -0.65 12.47
N LEU A 277 31.95 0.01 13.61
CA LEU A 277 30.66 0.54 14.04
C LEU A 277 30.11 1.55 13.02
N GLY A 278 30.96 2.41 12.48
CA GLY A 278 30.58 3.35 11.41
C GLY A 278 30.04 2.66 10.16
N LYS A 279 30.65 1.54 9.74
CA LYS A 279 30.18 0.74 8.59
C LYS A 279 28.84 0.09 8.88
N GLU A 280 28.66 -0.50 10.06
CA GLU A 280 27.41 -1.12 10.49
C GLU A 280 26.25 -0.13 10.51
N VAL A 281 26.48 1.08 11.03
CA VAL A 281 25.50 2.16 11.03
C VAL A 281 25.10 2.57 9.61
N ILE A 282 26.08 2.69 8.70
CA ILE A 282 25.82 3.02 7.29
C ILE A 282 25.03 1.90 6.62
N PHE A 283 25.41 0.64 6.81
CA PHE A 283 24.68 -0.50 6.24
C PHE A 283 23.27 -0.63 6.80
N ALA A 284 23.08 -0.44 8.10
CA ALA A 284 21.76 -0.44 8.74
C ALA A 284 20.86 0.70 8.22
N PHE A 285 21.44 1.89 8.03
CA PHE A 285 20.75 3.04 7.45
C PHE A 285 20.31 2.77 6.00
N CYS A 286 21.26 2.31 5.16
CA CYS A 286 20.99 1.94 3.77
C CYS A 286 19.96 0.81 3.67
N GLY A 287 20.05 -0.20 4.54
CA GLY A 287 19.10 -1.32 4.59
C GLY A 287 17.67 -0.87 4.85
N GLY A 288 17.48 0.08 5.77
CA GLY A 288 16.16 0.67 6.06
C GLY A 288 15.56 1.42 4.86
N LEU A 289 16.35 2.25 4.18
CA LEU A 289 15.92 2.95 2.96
C LEU A 289 15.63 1.97 1.81
N PHE A 290 16.48 0.96 1.66
CA PHE A 290 16.33 -0.04 0.61
C PHE A 290 15.07 -0.89 0.82
N ALA A 291 14.76 -1.28 2.06
CA ALA A 291 13.53 -2.00 2.39
C ALA A 291 12.26 -1.23 2.01
N ALA A 292 12.20 0.07 2.33
CA ALA A 292 11.06 0.91 1.94
C ALA A 292 10.97 1.06 0.43
N THR A 293 12.10 1.24 -0.26
CA THR A 293 12.14 1.37 -1.72
C THR A 293 11.64 0.11 -2.41
N LEU A 294 12.07 -1.07 -1.95
CA LEU A 294 11.58 -2.35 -2.48
C LEU A 294 10.09 -2.55 -2.21
N THR A 295 9.62 -2.23 -1.01
CA THR A 295 8.19 -2.33 -0.66
C THR A 295 7.35 -1.48 -1.62
N ILE A 296 7.71 -0.20 -1.81
CA ILE A 296 6.98 0.71 -2.72
C ILE A 296 7.07 0.22 -4.16
N GLY A 297 8.27 -0.19 -4.61
CA GLY A 297 8.53 -0.61 -5.99
C GLY A 297 7.75 -1.87 -6.38
N PHE A 298 7.62 -2.84 -5.47
CA PHE A 298 6.89 -4.08 -5.73
C PHE A 298 5.39 -4.01 -5.41
N THR A 299 4.92 -3.00 -4.69
CA THR A 299 3.49 -2.85 -4.35
C THR A 299 2.57 -2.96 -5.58
N PRO A 300 2.79 -2.24 -6.71
CA PRO A 300 1.92 -2.34 -7.88
C PRO A 300 1.91 -3.74 -8.52
N LEU A 301 3.05 -4.44 -8.49
CA LEU A 301 3.14 -5.79 -9.03
C LEU A 301 2.31 -6.76 -8.18
N ILE A 302 2.38 -6.63 -6.87
CA ILE A 302 1.62 -7.45 -5.92
C ILE A 302 0.11 -7.15 -6.04
N GLU A 303 -0.28 -5.88 -6.17
CA GLU A 303 -1.67 -5.49 -6.43
C GLU A 303 -2.25 -6.14 -7.69
N ILE A 304 -1.44 -6.30 -8.74
CA ILE A 304 -1.88 -6.92 -9.99
C ILE A 304 -1.95 -8.44 -9.88
N ILE A 305 -0.93 -9.08 -9.28
CA ILE A 305 -0.83 -10.55 -9.19
C ILE A 305 -1.89 -11.10 -8.24
N PHE A 306 -2.08 -10.47 -7.07
CA PHE A 306 -2.98 -10.94 -6.02
C PHE A 306 -4.34 -10.23 -6.02
N ASN A 307 -4.55 -9.27 -6.93
CA ASN A 307 -5.78 -8.48 -7.06
C ASN A 307 -6.20 -7.75 -5.77
N TYR A 308 -5.22 -7.41 -4.92
CA TYR A 308 -5.43 -6.61 -3.72
C TYR A 308 -5.73 -5.15 -4.05
N THR A 309 -6.40 -4.47 -3.12
CA THR A 309 -6.66 -3.04 -3.23
C THR A 309 -6.03 -2.29 -2.06
N THR A 310 -5.00 -1.51 -2.33
CA THR A 310 -4.44 -0.59 -1.33
C THR A 310 -5.24 0.71 -1.29
N ALA A 311 -5.07 1.50 -0.23
CA ALA A 311 -5.66 2.83 -0.14
C ALA A 311 -5.22 3.76 -1.29
N ALA A 312 -4.01 3.59 -1.82
CA ALA A 312 -3.55 4.36 -2.97
C ALA A 312 -4.37 4.02 -4.23
N LYS A 313 -4.66 2.72 -4.44
CA LYS A 313 -5.50 2.24 -5.53
C LYS A 313 -6.97 2.66 -5.35
N LEU A 314 -7.50 2.62 -4.13
CA LEU A 314 -8.83 3.17 -3.82
C LEU A 314 -8.91 4.67 -4.12
N LEU A 315 -7.87 5.44 -3.75
CA LEU A 315 -7.82 6.87 -4.04
C LEU A 315 -7.82 7.13 -5.55
N GLU A 316 -7.11 6.32 -6.33
CA GLU A 316 -7.13 6.39 -7.79
C GLU A 316 -8.54 6.11 -8.35
N PHE A 317 -9.25 5.12 -7.83
CA PHE A 317 -10.62 4.80 -8.23
C PHE A 317 -11.67 5.77 -7.70
N SER A 318 -11.35 6.56 -6.68
CA SER A 318 -12.21 7.65 -6.20
C SER A 318 -12.29 8.82 -7.19
N ASN A 319 -11.38 8.89 -8.17
CA ASN A 319 -11.43 9.87 -9.23
C ASN A 319 -12.55 9.53 -10.23
N LEU A 320 -13.51 10.43 -10.42
CA LEU A 320 -14.62 10.28 -11.36
C LEU A 320 -14.18 10.35 -12.84
N ASP A 321 -12.93 10.75 -13.12
CA ASP A 321 -12.36 10.75 -14.46
C ASP A 321 -11.99 9.36 -15.00
N GLN A 322 -12.13 8.31 -14.18
CA GLN A 322 -11.87 6.93 -14.59
C GLN A 322 -12.70 6.54 -15.81
N PRO A 323 -12.13 5.82 -16.81
CA PRO A 323 -12.83 5.50 -18.05
C PRO A 323 -14.17 4.78 -17.85
N LEU A 324 -14.25 3.88 -16.87
CA LEU A 324 -15.48 3.13 -16.57
C LEU A 324 -16.57 4.02 -15.97
N ILE A 325 -16.20 4.96 -15.08
CA ILE A 325 -17.15 5.92 -14.50
C ILE A 325 -17.62 6.93 -15.54
N LYS A 326 -16.72 7.40 -16.42
CA LYS A 326 -17.11 8.23 -17.58
C LYS A 326 -18.09 7.50 -18.50
N LYS A 327 -17.87 6.22 -18.74
CA LYS A 327 -18.80 5.38 -19.50
C LYS A 327 -20.17 5.31 -18.81
N LEU A 328 -20.20 5.07 -17.50
CA LEU A 328 -21.44 5.08 -16.70
C LEU A 328 -22.18 6.42 -16.80
N MET A 329 -21.45 7.54 -16.68
CA MET A 329 -22.01 8.89 -16.81
C MET A 329 -22.68 9.15 -18.17
N ILE A 330 -22.10 8.63 -19.26
CA ILE A 330 -22.60 8.85 -20.62
C ILE A 330 -23.76 7.90 -20.96
N GLU A 331 -23.61 6.60 -20.66
CA GLU A 331 -24.56 5.56 -21.09
C GLU A 331 -25.72 5.34 -20.09
N ALA A 332 -25.50 5.62 -18.79
CA ALA A 332 -26.48 5.44 -17.71
C ALA A 332 -26.42 6.63 -16.71
N PRO A 333 -26.76 7.85 -17.15
CA PRO A 333 -26.59 9.07 -16.35
C PRO A 333 -27.39 9.07 -15.03
N GLY A 334 -28.55 8.40 -15.00
CA GLY A 334 -29.37 8.27 -13.79
C GLY A 334 -28.72 7.37 -12.74
N THR A 335 -28.18 6.23 -13.17
CA THR A 335 -27.38 5.34 -12.32
C THR A 335 -26.07 6.00 -11.86
N TYR A 336 -25.42 6.80 -12.71
CA TYR A 336 -24.25 7.58 -12.32
C TYR A 336 -24.58 8.57 -11.20
N ASN A 337 -25.63 9.39 -11.36
CA ASN A 337 -26.04 10.35 -10.34
C ASN A 337 -26.40 9.64 -9.02
N HIS A 338 -27.10 8.51 -9.11
CA HIS A 338 -27.38 7.65 -7.97
C HIS A 338 -26.12 7.21 -7.25
N SER A 339 -25.17 6.63 -7.98
CA SER A 339 -23.91 6.12 -7.42
C SER A 339 -23.10 7.23 -6.74
N VAL A 340 -23.13 8.47 -7.27
CA VAL A 340 -22.45 9.62 -6.64
C VAL A 340 -23.09 10.01 -5.31
N ILE A 341 -24.42 10.02 -5.22
CA ILE A 341 -25.12 10.32 -3.96
C ILE A 341 -24.92 9.20 -2.95
N VAL A 342 -25.04 7.94 -3.37
CA VAL A 342 -24.77 6.75 -2.54
C VAL A 342 -23.35 6.79 -1.99
N ALA A 343 -22.35 7.07 -2.83
CA ALA A 343 -20.96 7.22 -2.40
C ALA A 343 -20.80 8.35 -1.36
N THR A 344 -21.48 9.48 -1.54
CA THR A 344 -21.45 10.62 -0.60
C THR A 344 -22.05 10.24 0.77
N LEU A 345 -23.19 9.54 0.76
CA LEU A 345 -23.83 9.02 1.96
C LEU A 345 -22.92 8.01 2.66
N ALA A 346 -22.39 7.05 1.91
CA ALA A 346 -21.55 5.98 2.42
C ALA A 346 -20.24 6.50 3.02
N GLU A 347 -19.56 7.46 2.37
CA GLU A 347 -18.34 8.10 2.86
C GLU A 347 -18.57 8.77 4.22
N ALA A 348 -19.63 9.58 4.32
CA ALA A 348 -19.93 10.33 5.53
C ALA A 348 -20.40 9.42 6.68
N ALA A 349 -21.21 8.40 6.38
CA ALA A 349 -21.66 7.42 7.36
C ALA A 349 -20.50 6.56 7.87
N ALA A 350 -19.62 6.08 6.99
CA ALA A 350 -18.43 5.34 7.37
C ALA A 350 -17.47 6.17 8.24
N SER A 351 -17.27 7.44 7.89
CA SER A 351 -16.50 8.37 8.71
C SER A 351 -17.09 8.54 10.12
N ALA A 352 -18.42 8.68 10.23
CA ALA A 352 -19.10 8.84 11.51
C ALA A 352 -18.91 7.64 12.45
N VAL A 353 -18.84 6.43 11.91
CA VAL A 353 -18.71 5.18 12.70
C VAL A 353 -17.27 4.62 12.74
N SER A 354 -16.28 5.41 12.32
CA SER A 354 -14.87 5.01 12.23
C SER A 354 -14.63 3.74 11.38
N ALA A 355 -15.42 3.57 10.32
CA ALA A 355 -15.19 2.60 9.26
C ALA A 355 -14.33 3.23 8.14
N ASN A 356 -13.85 2.43 7.19
CA ASN A 356 -13.03 2.93 6.09
C ASN A 356 -13.86 3.76 5.10
N SER A 357 -13.86 5.08 5.28
CA SER A 357 -14.66 6.02 4.49
C SER A 357 -14.31 6.03 3.00
N LEU A 358 -13.02 5.95 2.66
CA LEU A 358 -12.56 5.90 1.28
C LEU A 358 -13.03 4.62 0.58
N GLN A 359 -12.95 3.48 1.27
CA GLN A 359 -13.44 2.21 0.74
C GLN A 359 -14.96 2.24 0.51
N ALA A 360 -15.74 2.71 1.49
CA ALA A 360 -17.19 2.84 1.37
C ALA A 360 -17.60 3.79 0.23
N LYS A 361 -16.89 4.92 0.08
CA LYS A 361 -17.09 5.87 -1.03
C LYS A 361 -16.89 5.20 -2.39
N VAL A 362 -15.76 4.52 -2.56
CA VAL A 362 -15.41 3.88 -3.82
C VAL A 362 -16.36 2.72 -4.12
N MET A 363 -16.71 1.90 -3.13
CA MET A 363 -17.77 0.89 -3.30
C MET A 363 -19.07 1.54 -3.80
N GLY A 364 -19.49 2.66 -3.22
CA GLY A 364 -20.66 3.42 -3.66
C GLY A 364 -20.58 3.90 -5.13
N TYR A 365 -19.41 4.32 -5.62
CA TYR A 365 -19.27 4.71 -7.04
C TYR A 365 -19.45 3.55 -8.01
N TYR A 366 -19.03 2.34 -7.63
CA TYR A 366 -18.96 1.21 -8.55
C TYR A 366 -20.02 0.13 -8.30
N HIS A 367 -20.80 0.18 -7.21
CA HIS A 367 -21.74 -0.90 -6.84
C HIS A 367 -22.69 -1.29 -7.98
N ASP A 368 -23.07 -0.30 -8.78
CA ASP A 368 -24.13 -0.40 -9.78
C ASP A 368 -23.64 -0.44 -11.25
N ILE A 369 -22.32 -0.54 -11.48
CA ILE A 369 -21.75 -0.50 -12.85
C ILE A 369 -22.29 -1.58 -13.78
N GLY A 370 -22.82 -2.67 -13.24
CA GLY A 370 -23.43 -3.74 -14.02
C GLY A 370 -24.70 -3.33 -14.75
N LYS A 371 -25.36 -2.25 -14.31
CA LYS A 371 -26.54 -1.69 -14.99
C LYS A 371 -26.22 -1.20 -16.41
N LEU A 372 -24.94 -0.98 -16.75
CA LEU A 372 -24.46 -0.70 -18.11
C LEU A 372 -24.85 -1.78 -19.13
N ASP A 373 -25.02 -3.04 -18.72
CA ASP A 373 -25.41 -4.13 -19.65
C ASP A 373 -26.83 -3.92 -20.20
N LYS A 374 -27.74 -3.40 -19.37
CA LYS A 374 -29.18 -3.26 -19.67
C LYS A 374 -29.77 -1.96 -19.10
N THR A 375 -29.16 -0.83 -19.47
CA THR A 375 -29.45 0.50 -18.89
C THR A 375 -30.93 0.86 -18.84
N MET A 376 -31.66 0.65 -19.94
CA MET A 376 -33.08 1.00 -20.09
C MET A 376 -34.05 0.16 -19.24
N TYR A 377 -33.58 -0.88 -18.55
CA TYR A 377 -34.40 -1.65 -17.61
C TYR A 377 -34.40 -1.05 -16.20
N PHE A 378 -33.51 -0.10 -15.90
CA PHE A 378 -33.44 0.56 -14.60
C PHE A 378 -34.16 1.91 -14.64
N ILE A 379 -35.09 2.12 -13.71
CA ILE A 379 -36.05 3.23 -13.72
C ILE A 379 -35.38 4.60 -13.71
N GLU A 380 -34.23 4.73 -13.04
CA GLU A 380 -33.48 5.97 -12.95
C GLU A 380 -32.92 6.43 -14.30
N ASN A 381 -32.81 5.54 -15.30
CA ASN A 381 -32.34 5.87 -16.65
C ASN A 381 -33.47 6.02 -17.68
N GLN A 382 -34.74 5.81 -17.29
CA GLN A 382 -35.88 5.88 -18.20
C GLN A 382 -36.40 7.32 -18.31
N ALA A 383 -35.96 8.05 -19.34
CA ALA A 383 -36.41 9.43 -19.59
C ALA A 383 -37.76 9.52 -20.35
N ASP A 384 -38.16 8.46 -21.06
CA ASP A 384 -39.36 8.42 -21.91
C ASP A 384 -40.64 8.00 -21.16
N GLY A 385 -40.54 7.75 -19.85
CA GLY A 385 -41.64 7.29 -19.01
C GLY A 385 -42.17 5.90 -19.35
N LYS A 386 -41.52 5.16 -20.25
CA LYS A 386 -41.95 3.82 -20.68
C LYS A 386 -41.15 2.75 -19.95
N ASN A 387 -41.79 2.07 -19.01
CA ASN A 387 -41.13 1.00 -18.27
C ASN A 387 -41.00 -0.28 -19.11
N ARG A 388 -39.76 -0.71 -19.36
CA ARG A 388 -39.47 -1.94 -20.13
C ARG A 388 -39.97 -3.21 -19.42
N HIS A 389 -40.18 -3.15 -18.11
CA HIS A 389 -40.74 -4.25 -17.32
C HIS A 389 -42.24 -4.49 -17.53
N ASP A 390 -42.97 -3.55 -18.13
CA ASP A 390 -44.42 -3.71 -18.34
C ASP A 390 -44.77 -4.85 -19.30
N LYS A 391 -43.84 -5.19 -20.19
CA LYS A 391 -43.99 -6.27 -21.19
C LYS A 391 -43.38 -7.61 -20.74
N LEU A 392 -42.85 -7.68 -19.52
CA LEU A 392 -42.15 -8.85 -19.02
C LEU A 392 -42.93 -9.53 -17.89
N SER A 393 -42.74 -10.84 -17.75
CA SER A 393 -43.19 -11.53 -16.54
C SER A 393 -42.43 -11.02 -15.30
N PRO A 394 -43.02 -11.11 -14.10
CA PRO A 394 -42.33 -10.70 -12.88
C PRO A 394 -41.01 -11.45 -12.65
N SER A 395 -40.97 -12.76 -12.92
CA SER A 395 -39.75 -13.58 -12.81
C SER A 395 -38.65 -13.14 -13.79
N MET A 396 -39.01 -12.80 -15.04
CA MET A 396 -38.03 -12.28 -16.01
C MET A 396 -37.50 -10.90 -15.60
N SER A 397 -38.36 -10.07 -15.00
CA SER A 397 -37.96 -8.77 -14.47
C SER A 397 -36.98 -8.92 -13.30
N ALA A 398 -37.28 -9.81 -12.35
CA ALA A 398 -36.37 -10.15 -11.25
C ALA A 398 -35.02 -10.67 -11.76
N LEU A 399 -35.02 -11.58 -12.75
CA LEU A 399 -33.79 -12.11 -13.32
C LEU A 399 -32.91 -11.02 -13.96
N ILE A 400 -33.51 -10.06 -14.68
CA ILE A 400 -32.79 -8.92 -15.26
C ILE A 400 -32.19 -8.04 -14.17
N LEU A 401 -32.95 -7.77 -13.10
CA LEU A 401 -32.44 -6.99 -11.98
C LEU A 401 -31.29 -7.73 -11.30
N ILE A 402 -31.43 -9.00 -10.93
CA ILE A 402 -30.36 -9.79 -10.28
C ILE A 402 -29.10 -9.86 -11.16
N GLN A 403 -29.25 -9.91 -12.48
CA GLN A 403 -28.14 -10.01 -13.43
C GLN A 403 -27.14 -8.83 -13.35
N HIS A 404 -27.56 -7.64 -12.92
CA HIS A 404 -26.64 -6.50 -12.84
C HIS A 404 -25.47 -6.77 -11.89
N VAL A 405 -25.69 -7.52 -10.80
CA VAL A 405 -24.61 -7.89 -9.87
C VAL A 405 -23.54 -8.71 -10.61
N LYS A 406 -23.95 -9.76 -11.33
CA LYS A 406 -23.04 -10.60 -12.11
C LYS A 406 -22.29 -9.81 -13.18
N LYS A 407 -23.00 -8.93 -13.89
CA LYS A 407 -22.40 -8.05 -14.92
C LYS A 407 -21.46 -7.01 -14.33
N GLY A 408 -21.76 -6.51 -13.14
CA GLY A 408 -20.89 -5.63 -12.39
C GLY A 408 -19.58 -6.32 -12.02
N VAL A 409 -19.63 -7.55 -11.55
CA VAL A 409 -18.44 -8.37 -11.26
C VAL A 409 -17.60 -8.63 -12.51
N GLU A 410 -18.23 -8.95 -13.64
CA GLU A 410 -17.53 -9.14 -14.93
C GLU A 410 -16.79 -7.86 -15.34
N LEU A 411 -17.43 -6.69 -15.25
CA LEU A 411 -16.82 -5.39 -15.55
C LEU A 411 -15.70 -5.05 -14.57
N ALA A 412 -15.93 -5.24 -13.27
CA ALA A 412 -14.94 -4.94 -12.24
C ALA A 412 -13.65 -5.77 -12.39
N LYS A 413 -13.79 -7.07 -12.72
CA LYS A 413 -12.65 -7.95 -13.02
C LYS A 413 -11.93 -7.53 -14.29
N LYS A 414 -12.67 -7.21 -15.36
CA LYS A 414 -12.10 -6.71 -16.63
C LYS A 414 -11.28 -5.43 -16.43
N HIS A 415 -11.73 -4.54 -15.56
CA HIS A 415 -11.07 -3.27 -15.24
C HIS A 415 -10.11 -3.35 -14.04
N LYS A 416 -9.86 -4.54 -13.46
CA LYS A 416 -8.94 -4.77 -12.34
C LYS A 416 -9.20 -3.86 -11.13
N LEU A 417 -10.48 -3.61 -10.83
CA LEU A 417 -10.91 -2.73 -9.74
C LEU A 417 -10.47 -3.21 -8.35
N GLY A 418 -10.09 -4.49 -8.22
CA GLY A 418 -9.64 -5.10 -6.97
C GLY A 418 -10.79 -5.71 -6.17
N ASN A 419 -10.44 -6.57 -5.21
CA ASN A 419 -11.42 -7.44 -4.56
C ASN A 419 -12.45 -6.67 -3.72
N GLU A 420 -12.03 -5.63 -3.02
CA GLU A 420 -12.85 -4.82 -2.12
C GLU A 420 -14.02 -4.17 -2.88
N ILE A 421 -13.77 -3.66 -4.09
CA ILE A 421 -14.83 -3.09 -4.94
C ILE A 421 -15.74 -4.21 -5.47
N VAL A 422 -15.17 -5.34 -5.91
CA VAL A 422 -15.93 -6.51 -6.37
C VAL A 422 -16.86 -7.03 -5.27
N GLN A 423 -16.38 -7.12 -4.03
CA GLN A 423 -17.19 -7.53 -2.89
C GLN A 423 -18.31 -6.53 -2.60
N GLY A 424 -18.06 -5.22 -2.72
CA GLY A 424 -19.10 -4.20 -2.64
C GLY A 424 -20.23 -4.43 -3.66
N ILE A 425 -19.88 -4.71 -4.92
CA ILE A 425 -20.86 -5.03 -5.98
C ILE A 425 -21.66 -6.28 -5.64
N ILE A 426 -21.01 -7.35 -5.15
CA ILE A 426 -21.71 -8.61 -4.83
C ILE A 426 -22.68 -8.42 -3.66
N GLN A 427 -22.27 -7.68 -2.63
CA GLN A 427 -22.92 -7.68 -1.32
C GLN A 427 -23.93 -6.54 -1.11
N HIS A 428 -23.94 -5.49 -1.95
CA HIS A 428 -24.74 -4.28 -1.68
C HIS A 428 -26.25 -4.52 -1.60
N HIS A 429 -26.78 -5.60 -2.19
CA HIS A 429 -28.18 -6.02 -1.99
C HIS A 429 -28.35 -7.20 -1.03
N GLY A 430 -27.26 -7.84 -0.61
CA GLY A 430 -27.29 -9.02 0.25
C GLY A 430 -28.19 -10.11 -0.31
N THR A 431 -29.13 -10.58 0.50
CA THR A 431 -30.16 -11.57 0.12
C THR A 431 -31.55 -10.95 0.05
N SER A 432 -31.63 -9.63 -0.14
CA SER A 432 -32.88 -8.87 -0.09
C SER A 432 -33.90 -9.37 -1.12
N LEU A 433 -35.18 -9.31 -0.74
CA LEU A 433 -36.28 -9.66 -1.63
C LEU A 433 -36.64 -8.49 -2.57
N ILE A 434 -36.79 -8.78 -3.86
CA ILE A 434 -37.32 -7.84 -4.86
C ILE A 434 -38.86 -7.75 -4.70
N LYS A 435 -39.29 -7.05 -3.63
CA LYS A 435 -40.68 -7.02 -3.13
C LYS A 435 -41.72 -6.69 -4.20
N TYR A 436 -41.46 -5.72 -5.08
CA TYR A 436 -42.43 -5.29 -6.10
C TYR A 436 -42.80 -6.42 -7.06
N PHE A 437 -41.80 -7.10 -7.65
CA PHE A 437 -42.06 -8.17 -8.61
C PHE A 437 -42.53 -9.45 -7.94
N TYR A 438 -42.09 -9.74 -6.71
CA TYR A 438 -42.63 -10.84 -5.92
C TYR A 438 -44.14 -10.67 -5.68
N ASN A 439 -44.57 -9.51 -5.18
CA ASN A 439 -45.98 -9.21 -4.94
C ASN A 439 -46.79 -9.18 -6.24
N LYS A 440 -46.22 -8.64 -7.32
CA LYS A 440 -46.84 -8.67 -8.66
C LYS A 440 -47.08 -10.12 -9.11
N SER A 441 -46.13 -11.02 -8.85
CA SER A 441 -46.25 -12.46 -9.16
C SER A 441 -47.35 -13.14 -8.36
N LEU A 442 -47.42 -12.90 -7.04
CA LEU A 442 -48.50 -13.42 -6.18
C LEU A 442 -49.88 -12.96 -6.65
N ASN A 443 -50.01 -11.68 -6.99
CA ASN A 443 -51.26 -11.09 -7.47
C ASN A 443 -51.64 -11.54 -8.89
N SER A 444 -50.76 -12.24 -9.61
CA SER A 444 -51.01 -12.76 -10.96
C SER A 444 -51.74 -14.12 -10.96
N GLY A 445 -52.09 -14.66 -9.79
CA GLY A 445 -52.80 -15.95 -9.67
C GLY A 445 -51.89 -17.18 -9.64
N ASN A 446 -50.57 -17.01 -9.50
CA ASN A 446 -49.65 -18.13 -9.26
C ASN A 446 -49.66 -18.47 -7.77
N GLU A 447 -50.22 -19.62 -7.40
CA GLU A 447 -50.25 -20.08 -5.98
C GLU A 447 -48.89 -20.65 -5.51
N ASN A 448 -47.99 -20.98 -6.43
CA ASN A 448 -46.67 -21.58 -6.15
C ASN A 448 -45.50 -20.64 -6.51
N VAL A 449 -45.52 -19.39 -6.03
CA VAL A 449 -44.39 -18.46 -6.23
C VAL A 449 -43.32 -18.72 -5.17
N ASN A 450 -42.17 -19.24 -5.60
CA ASN A 450 -41.02 -19.40 -4.69
C ASN A 450 -40.38 -18.04 -4.42
N GLN A 451 -40.23 -17.68 -3.14
CA GLN A 451 -39.62 -16.42 -2.72
C GLN A 451 -38.15 -16.32 -3.12
N GLU A 452 -37.44 -17.45 -3.17
CA GLU A 452 -36.02 -17.51 -3.53
C GLU A 452 -35.73 -17.04 -4.96
N ASP A 453 -36.68 -17.20 -5.89
CA ASP A 453 -36.55 -16.74 -7.28
C ASP A 453 -36.51 -15.20 -7.40
N PHE A 454 -36.91 -14.50 -6.33
CA PHE A 454 -36.96 -13.03 -6.26
C PHE A 454 -35.97 -12.46 -5.26
N ARG A 455 -35.12 -13.29 -4.64
CA ARG A 455 -34.04 -12.82 -3.76
C ARG A 455 -32.73 -12.68 -4.52
N TYR A 456 -31.93 -11.71 -4.11
CA TYR A 456 -30.55 -11.65 -4.56
C TYR A 456 -29.76 -12.84 -4.00
N PRO A 457 -28.78 -13.37 -4.76
CA PRO A 457 -28.02 -14.56 -4.37
C PRO A 457 -27.07 -14.34 -3.19
N GLY A 458 -26.83 -13.08 -2.79
CA GLY A 458 -25.90 -12.74 -1.71
C GLY A 458 -24.42 -12.96 -2.06
N PRO A 459 -23.56 -13.09 -1.04
CA PRO A 459 -23.88 -13.20 0.39
C PRO A 459 -24.37 -11.88 1.02
N LYS A 460 -24.84 -11.94 2.27
CA LYS A 460 -25.08 -10.75 3.10
C LYS A 460 -23.79 -9.92 3.23
N PRO A 461 -23.87 -8.61 3.52
CA PRO A 461 -22.70 -7.80 3.85
C PRO A 461 -21.78 -8.48 4.87
N GLN A 462 -20.50 -8.63 4.51
CA GLN A 462 -19.46 -9.22 5.37
C GLN A 462 -18.64 -8.17 6.12
N THR A 463 -18.71 -6.91 5.68
CA THR A 463 -17.96 -5.80 6.27
C THR A 463 -18.87 -4.62 6.61
N ARG A 464 -18.41 -3.76 7.51
CA ARG A 464 -19.15 -2.55 7.91
C ARG A 464 -19.38 -1.63 6.71
N GLU A 465 -18.38 -1.52 5.83
CA GLU A 465 -18.42 -0.70 4.61
C GLU A 465 -19.48 -1.21 3.63
N ALA A 466 -19.53 -2.53 3.38
CA ALA A 466 -20.55 -3.12 2.50
C ALA A 466 -21.96 -2.94 3.06
N GLY A 467 -22.13 -3.08 4.39
CA GLY A 467 -23.41 -2.82 5.06
C GLY A 467 -23.83 -1.35 4.96
N ILE A 468 -22.89 -0.41 5.09
CA ILE A 468 -23.16 1.03 4.91
C ILE A 468 -23.59 1.34 3.47
N VAL A 469 -22.94 0.72 2.47
CA VAL A 469 -23.30 0.91 1.05
C VAL A 469 -24.70 0.38 0.77
N MET A 470 -25.06 -0.80 1.29
CA MET A 470 -26.42 -1.34 1.22
C MET A 470 -27.45 -0.36 1.80
N LEU A 471 -27.20 0.16 3.00
CA LEU A 471 -28.11 1.11 3.65
C LEU A 471 -28.22 2.41 2.84
N ALA A 472 -27.10 2.91 2.31
CA ALA A 472 -27.07 4.12 1.51
C ALA A 472 -27.85 3.97 0.19
N ASP A 473 -27.66 2.86 -0.53
CA ASP A 473 -28.38 2.52 -1.76
C ASP A 473 -29.90 2.52 -1.54
N VAL A 474 -30.37 1.73 -0.58
CA VAL A 474 -31.82 1.59 -0.30
C VAL A 474 -32.43 2.92 0.17
N VAL A 475 -31.76 3.65 1.06
CA VAL A 475 -32.27 4.91 1.58
C VAL A 475 -32.31 5.98 0.50
N GLU A 476 -31.26 6.09 -0.32
CA GLU A 476 -31.21 7.07 -1.40
C GLU A 476 -32.30 6.82 -2.43
N ALA A 477 -32.44 5.58 -2.90
CA ALA A 477 -33.44 5.21 -3.92
C ALA A 477 -34.87 5.48 -3.42
N ALA A 478 -35.14 5.19 -2.14
CA ALA A 478 -36.45 5.41 -1.54
C ALA A 478 -36.76 6.90 -1.28
N VAL A 479 -35.78 7.70 -0.87
CA VAL A 479 -35.97 9.13 -0.62
C VAL A 479 -36.14 9.90 -1.93
N ARG A 480 -35.42 9.51 -2.99
CA ARG A 480 -35.59 10.07 -4.33
C ARG A 480 -37.01 9.91 -4.87
N ALA A 481 -37.68 8.82 -4.52
CA ALA A 481 -39.05 8.53 -4.94
C ALA A 481 -40.13 9.32 -4.17
N LEU A 482 -39.76 10.12 -3.14
CA LEU A 482 -40.72 10.92 -2.39
C LEU A 482 -41.16 12.15 -3.18
N GLU A 483 -42.48 12.34 -3.35
CA GLU A 483 -43.02 13.52 -4.04
C GLU A 483 -42.68 14.85 -3.33
N ARG A 484 -42.62 14.85 -1.99
CA ARG A 484 -42.33 16.03 -1.15
C ARG A 484 -41.40 15.66 0.00
N PRO A 485 -40.07 15.72 -0.19
CA PRO A 485 -39.08 15.29 0.80
C PRO A 485 -38.87 16.37 1.88
N THR A 486 -39.80 16.49 2.84
CA THR A 486 -39.58 17.35 4.03
C THR A 486 -38.60 16.69 5.00
N PRO A 487 -37.85 17.45 5.83
CA PRO A 487 -36.88 16.87 6.77
C PRO A 487 -37.47 15.77 7.66
N SER A 488 -38.69 15.97 8.17
CA SER A 488 -39.38 14.97 9.00
C SER A 488 -39.77 13.70 8.23
N LYS A 489 -40.17 13.84 6.96
CA LYS A 489 -40.48 12.68 6.09
C LYS A 489 -39.23 11.90 5.72
N ILE A 490 -38.13 12.59 5.41
CA ILE A 490 -36.82 11.97 5.17
C ILE A 490 -36.41 11.19 6.42
N GLN A 491 -36.43 11.82 7.60
CA GLN A 491 -36.06 11.19 8.86
C GLN A 491 -36.89 9.96 9.19
N GLY A 492 -38.21 10.04 9.00
CA GLY A 492 -39.11 8.89 9.19
C GLY A 492 -38.77 7.75 8.24
N ARG A 493 -38.58 8.07 6.95
CA ARG A 493 -38.31 7.07 5.91
C ARG A 493 -36.94 6.40 6.08
N VAL A 494 -35.90 7.16 6.41
CA VAL A 494 -34.56 6.61 6.70
C VAL A 494 -34.62 5.65 7.88
N LYS A 495 -35.30 6.03 8.97
CA LYS A 495 -35.43 5.18 10.16
C LYS A 495 -36.18 3.88 9.87
N GLU A 496 -37.28 3.98 9.12
CA GLU A 496 -38.07 2.82 8.69
C GLU A 496 -37.22 1.83 7.88
N LEU A 497 -36.53 2.30 6.85
CA LEU A 497 -35.74 1.44 5.96
C LEU A 497 -34.56 0.76 6.66
N ILE A 498 -33.85 1.49 7.52
CA ILE A 498 -32.76 0.90 8.31
C ILE A 498 -33.30 -0.19 9.25
N ASN A 499 -34.46 0.04 9.87
CA ASN A 499 -35.11 -0.96 10.72
C ASN A 499 -35.60 -2.18 9.91
N ASP A 500 -36.14 -1.98 8.71
CA ASP A 500 -36.57 -3.07 7.83
C ASP A 500 -35.39 -3.97 7.43
N ILE A 501 -34.26 -3.36 7.04
CA ILE A 501 -33.03 -4.10 6.68
C ILE A 501 -32.47 -4.85 7.89
N PHE A 502 -32.50 -4.22 9.06
CA PHE A 502 -32.10 -4.86 10.32
C PHE A 502 -33.02 -6.04 10.69
N ALA A 503 -34.33 -5.87 10.55
CA ALA A 503 -35.32 -6.91 10.85
C ALA A 503 -35.30 -8.08 9.85
N ASP A 504 -34.92 -7.83 8.59
CA ASP A 504 -34.69 -8.89 7.58
C ASP A 504 -33.34 -9.63 7.79
N GLY A 505 -32.60 -9.30 8.85
CA GLY A 505 -31.34 -9.96 9.21
C GLY A 505 -30.20 -9.73 8.21
N GLN A 506 -30.30 -8.74 7.32
CA GLN A 506 -29.28 -8.50 6.28
C GLN A 506 -27.92 -8.10 6.87
N LEU A 507 -27.89 -7.52 8.07
CA LEU A 507 -26.67 -7.00 8.69
C LEU A 507 -26.01 -8.01 9.67
N GLU A 508 -26.53 -9.22 9.80
CA GLU A 508 -26.07 -10.24 10.77
C GLU A 508 -24.61 -10.68 10.58
N GLU A 509 -24.11 -10.59 9.34
CA GLU A 509 -22.77 -11.07 8.97
C GLU A 509 -21.73 -9.94 8.89
N CYS A 510 -22.10 -8.72 9.30
CA CYS A 510 -21.18 -7.59 9.40
C CYS A 510 -21.13 -7.00 10.81
N GLU A 511 -19.99 -6.41 11.19
CA GLU A 511 -19.76 -5.88 12.53
C GLU A 511 -20.36 -4.46 12.74
N LEU A 512 -21.59 -4.22 12.27
CA LEU A 512 -22.33 -2.98 12.53
C LEU A 512 -23.14 -3.10 13.83
N THR A 513 -22.90 -2.19 14.77
CA THR A 513 -23.65 -2.17 16.03
C THR A 513 -24.92 -1.34 15.93
N LEU A 514 -25.89 -1.54 16.83
CA LEU A 514 -27.08 -0.67 16.92
C LEU A 514 -26.72 0.82 17.10
N LYS A 515 -25.62 1.09 17.83
CA LYS A 515 -25.07 2.43 17.99
C LYS A 515 -24.61 3.01 16.64
N ASP A 516 -23.96 2.19 15.81
CA ASP A 516 -23.53 2.58 14.47
C ASP A 516 -24.75 2.92 13.59
N LEU A 517 -25.81 2.10 13.61
CA LEU A 517 -27.02 2.35 12.83
C LEU A 517 -27.67 3.71 13.16
N HIS A 518 -27.68 4.10 14.44
CA HIS A 518 -28.16 5.42 14.84
C HIS A 518 -27.29 6.57 14.29
N GLN A 519 -25.97 6.40 14.29
CA GLN A 519 -25.04 7.39 13.74
C GLN A 519 -25.14 7.48 12.21
N ILE A 520 -25.26 6.34 11.53
CA ILE A 520 -25.49 6.24 10.09
C ILE A 520 -26.79 6.96 9.72
N ALA A 521 -27.90 6.66 10.40
CA ALA A 521 -29.18 7.32 10.18
C ALA A 521 -29.08 8.85 10.32
N LYS A 522 -28.38 9.33 11.37
CA LYS A 522 -28.16 10.76 11.57
C LYS A 522 -27.35 11.39 10.42
N SER A 523 -26.29 10.72 9.97
CA SER A 523 -25.47 11.16 8.84
C SER A 523 -26.28 11.26 7.54
N PHE A 524 -27.04 10.21 7.21
CA PHE A 524 -27.92 10.18 6.04
C PHE A 524 -28.96 11.29 6.09
N ASN A 525 -29.63 11.49 7.23
CA ASN A 525 -30.63 12.54 7.38
C ASN A 525 -30.07 13.94 7.12
N ASN A 526 -28.87 14.24 7.61
CA ASN A 526 -28.22 15.53 7.37
C ASN A 526 -27.97 15.75 5.88
N ILE A 527 -27.36 14.76 5.21
CA ILE A 527 -26.99 14.86 3.79
C ILE A 527 -28.22 14.91 2.89
N LEU A 528 -29.17 14.00 3.08
CA LEU A 528 -30.39 13.92 2.27
C LEU A 528 -31.26 15.16 2.45
N THR A 529 -31.35 15.69 3.68
CA THR A 529 -32.03 16.97 3.89
C THR A 529 -31.33 18.08 3.11
N SER A 530 -29.99 18.15 3.12
CA SER A 530 -29.27 19.17 2.34
C SER A 530 -29.43 19.01 0.83
N ILE A 531 -29.45 17.79 0.30
CA ILE A 531 -29.60 17.51 -1.15
C ILE A 531 -31.02 17.83 -1.62
N TYR A 532 -32.03 17.42 -0.85
CA TYR A 532 -33.44 17.50 -1.26
C TYR A 532 -34.19 18.70 -0.69
N HIS A 533 -33.55 19.56 0.12
CA HIS A 533 -34.18 20.82 0.53
C HIS A 533 -34.20 21.81 -0.65
N SER A 534 -35.41 22.16 -1.08
CA SER A 534 -35.65 23.18 -2.10
C SER A 534 -34.91 24.46 -1.74
N ARG A 535 -34.11 25.01 -2.66
CA ARG A 535 -33.86 26.46 -2.67
C ARG A 535 -35.24 27.11 -2.62
N ILE A 536 -35.49 27.86 -1.56
CA ILE A 536 -36.71 28.65 -1.35
C ILE A 536 -37.12 29.28 -2.68
N GLU A 537 -38.27 28.89 -3.23
CA GLU A 537 -38.93 29.66 -4.27
C GLU A 537 -39.24 31.02 -3.64
N TYR A 538 -38.55 32.06 -4.10
CA TYR A 538 -39.01 33.42 -3.88
C TYR A 538 -40.34 33.56 -4.61
N THR A 539 -41.44 33.31 -3.90
CA THR A 539 -42.75 33.80 -4.32
C THR A 539 -42.63 35.30 -4.52
N ASP A 540 -42.57 35.74 -5.78
CA ASP A 540 -42.80 37.14 -6.17
C ASP A 540 -44.22 37.50 -5.71
N LYS A 541 -44.33 38.05 -4.50
CA LYS A 541 -45.55 38.70 -4.06
C LYS A 541 -45.67 40.01 -4.83
N THR A 542 -46.44 39.96 -5.90
CA THR A 542 -47.05 41.12 -6.55
C THR A 542 -47.68 41.98 -5.47
N GLN A 543 -47.17 43.21 -5.31
CA GLN A 543 -47.71 44.20 -4.40
C GLN A 543 -49.11 44.61 -4.86
N GLU A 544 -50.14 44.12 -4.18
CA GLU A 544 -51.47 44.73 -4.25
C GLU A 544 -51.47 46.05 -3.48
N LYS A 545 -51.61 47.16 -4.22
CA LYS A 545 -51.92 48.48 -3.68
C LYS A 545 -53.26 48.44 -2.94
N LYS A 546 -53.25 48.54 -1.61
CA LYS A 546 -54.43 48.94 -0.83
C LYS A 546 -54.46 50.46 -0.66
N LYS A 547 -55.55 51.03 -1.16
CA LYS A 547 -55.97 52.44 -1.02
C LYS A 547 -56.09 52.83 0.45
N GLU A 548 -55.51 53.98 0.79
CA GLU A 548 -55.78 54.70 2.04
C GLU A 548 -57.21 55.25 2.04
N LYS A 549 -57.89 55.14 3.19
CA LYS A 549 -59.03 55.97 3.57
C LYS A 549 -58.92 56.34 5.05
N ASN A 550 -59.02 57.63 5.29
CA ASN A 550 -58.94 58.37 6.56
C ASN A 550 -59.82 57.82 7.69
N GLY A 551 -59.35 58.01 8.93
CA GLY A 551 -60.14 57.87 10.15
C GLY A 551 -59.39 58.40 11.38
N THR A 552 -59.85 59.53 11.88
CA THR A 552 -59.32 60.41 12.94
C THR A 552 -59.39 59.87 14.37
N THR A 553 -58.63 60.57 15.24
CA THR A 553 -58.87 60.93 16.67
C THR A 553 -58.35 60.08 17.85
N LYS A 554 -57.48 60.77 18.62
CA LYS A 554 -57.50 61.08 20.08
C LYS A 554 -56.80 60.18 21.11
N ASP A 555 -55.77 60.79 21.70
CA ASP A 555 -55.54 61.09 23.12
C ASP A 555 -55.72 59.99 24.18
N SER A 556 -54.64 59.71 24.93
CA SER A 556 -54.51 60.14 26.34
C SER A 556 -53.18 59.68 26.98
N ASP A 557 -52.32 60.65 27.30
CA ASP A 557 -51.83 60.95 28.66
C ASP A 557 -51.87 59.83 29.73
N ARG A 558 -50.73 59.52 30.38
CA ARG A 558 -50.13 60.27 31.51
C ARG A 558 -49.12 59.45 32.33
N GLN A 559 -47.98 60.11 32.66
CA GLN A 559 -47.22 60.14 33.95
C GLN A 559 -46.59 58.85 34.51
N SER A 560 -45.42 58.82 35.19
CA SER A 560 -44.49 59.83 35.74
C SER A 560 -43.15 59.12 36.08
N ALA A 561 -41.98 59.66 35.70
CA ALA A 561 -41.02 60.47 36.48
C ALA A 561 -39.91 59.75 37.31
N LYS A 562 -38.65 60.09 36.95
CA LYS A 562 -37.42 60.31 37.77
C LYS A 562 -36.74 59.06 38.39
N ASN A 563 -35.41 58.91 38.46
CA ASN A 563 -34.29 59.87 38.35
C ASN A 563 -32.91 59.15 38.30
N LYS A 564 -31.87 59.92 37.89
CA LYS A 564 -30.40 59.79 38.12
C LYS A 564 -29.50 59.08 37.08
N ASN A 565 -28.96 59.92 36.20
CA ASN A 565 -27.61 59.91 35.59
C ASN A 565 -26.57 60.46 36.64
N PRO A 566 -25.24 60.61 36.41
CA PRO A 566 -24.43 60.43 35.18
C PRO A 566 -23.02 59.80 35.36
N ASN A 567 -22.38 59.37 34.27
CA ASN A 567 -20.98 59.70 33.96
C ASN A 567 -20.66 59.37 32.48
N ALA A 568 -20.12 60.36 31.79
CA ALA A 568 -19.79 60.43 30.35
C ALA A 568 -18.28 60.15 30.11
N PRO A 569 -17.67 60.32 28.91
CA PRO A 569 -18.22 60.66 27.59
C PRO A 569 -17.68 59.83 26.38
N ASN A 570 -18.45 59.97 25.29
CA ASN A 570 -18.19 59.83 23.84
C ASN A 570 -16.73 59.87 23.32
N ILE A 571 -16.48 59.16 22.20
CA ILE A 571 -16.22 59.76 20.87
C ILE A 571 -16.61 58.79 19.73
N ALA A 572 -17.57 59.28 18.93
CA ALA A 572 -17.91 59.15 17.51
C ALA A 572 -17.30 58.08 16.56
N LYS A 573 -18.25 57.54 15.75
CA LYS A 573 -18.25 57.34 14.28
C LYS A 573 -17.13 56.47 13.67
N ASP A 574 -17.49 55.36 13.03
CA ASP A 574 -17.79 55.40 11.59
C ASP A 574 -18.53 54.13 11.11
N ARG A 575 -19.25 54.33 10.01
CA ARG A 575 -19.94 53.34 9.19
C ARG A 575 -18.96 52.30 8.64
N THR A 576 -19.38 51.03 8.57
CA THR A 576 -19.51 50.31 7.30
C THR A 576 -20.02 48.89 7.53
N ASP A 577 -21.13 48.59 6.85
CA ASP A 577 -21.53 47.24 6.48
C ASP A 577 -20.36 46.49 5.85
N LEU A 578 -20.15 45.23 6.23
CA LEU A 578 -19.75 44.17 5.29
C LEU A 578 -20.20 42.80 5.82
N LYS A 579 -21.36 42.41 5.30
CA LYS A 579 -21.83 41.02 5.20
C LYS A 579 -20.76 40.14 4.52
N ARG A 580 -20.77 38.86 4.94
CA ARG A 580 -20.48 37.65 4.14
C ARG A 580 -19.06 37.48 3.57
N LEU A 581 -18.38 36.48 4.09
CA LEU A 581 -17.97 35.22 3.43
C LEU A 581 -17.29 34.41 4.56
N GLY A 582 -17.69 33.18 4.89
CA GLY A 582 -17.88 32.07 3.98
C GLY A 582 -16.72 31.12 4.23
N LEU A 583 -17.08 29.96 4.78
CA LEU A 583 -16.45 28.64 4.71
C LEU A 583 -15.12 28.54 3.95
#